data_AF-A0A7K2P6S7-F1
#
_entry.id   AF-A0A7K2P6S7-F1
#
_cell.length_a   1.000
_cell.length_b   1.000
_cell.length_c   1.000
_cell.angle_alpha   90.00
_cell.angle_beta   90.00
_cell.angle_gamma   90.00
#
_symmetry.space_group_name_H-M   'P 1'
#
loop_
_entity.id
_entity.type
_entity.pdbx_description
1 polymer ?
#
loop_
_entity_poly.entity_id
_entity_poly.type
_entity_poly.pdbx_seq_one_letter_code
_entity_poly.pdbx_strand_id
1 'polypeptide(L)' 'MSTVEETIEIAVPVRTAYDQWTQFECFPRFMTTVKRVEQVRPAVTLWVVGLGPLRREFATEIVDQ' A
#
# COMPACT_ATOMS: atom_id res chain seq x y z
N MET A 1 12.28 -13.20 11.60
CA MET A 1 11.38 -12.17 11.03
C MET A 1 10.13 -12.14 11.89
N SER A 2 9.66 -10.96 12.29
CA SER A 2 8.36 -10.82 12.96
C SER A 2 7.28 -10.66 11.89
N THR A 3 6.26 -11.51 11.93
CA THR A 3 5.07 -11.37 11.09
C THR A 3 4.06 -10.47 11.81
N VAL A 4 3.44 -9.55 11.06
CA VAL A 4 2.33 -8.74 11.53
C VAL A 4 1.13 -9.08 10.66
N GLU A 5 -0.01 -9.38 11.28
CA GLU A 5 -1.27 -9.68 10.62
C GLU A 5 -2.35 -8.77 11.20
N GLU A 6 -3.12 -8.12 10.34
CA GLU A 6 -4.19 -7.18 10.68
C GLU A 6 -5.40 -7.48 9.81
N THR A 7 -6.60 -7.42 10.38
CA THR A 7 -7.86 -7.66 9.67
C THR A 7 -8.83 -6.52 9.91
N ILE A 8 -9.51 -6.07 8.86
CA ILE A 8 -10.56 -5.06 8.91
C ILE A 8 -11.78 -5.52 8.12
N GLU A 9 -12.98 -5.14 8.57
CA GLU A 9 -14.22 -5.39 7.83
C GLU A 9 -14.59 -4.16 7.00
N ILE A 10 -14.87 -4.37 5.71
CA ILE A 10 -15.25 -3.29 4.78
C ILE A 10 -16.60 -3.65 4.16
N ALA A 11 -17.59 -2.77 4.32
CA ALA A 11 -18.97 -2.98 3.87
C ALA A 11 -19.18 -2.69 2.36
N VAL A 12 -18.33 -3.28 1.51
CA VAL A 12 -18.43 -3.18 0.05
C VAL A 12 -18.25 -4.56 -0.58
N PRO A 13 -18.73 -4.81 -1.82
CA PRO A 13 -18.42 -6.05 -2.53
C PRO A 13 -16.91 -6.30 -2.59
N VAL A 14 -16.50 -7.56 -2.44
CA VAL A 14 -15.07 -7.95 -2.42
C VAL A 14 -14.30 -7.38 -3.61
N ARG A 15 -14.91 -7.37 -4.79
CA ARG A 15 -14.29 -6.85 -6.01
C ARG A 15 -14.01 -5.36 -5.92
N THR A 16 -14.90 -4.59 -5.30
CA THR A 16 -14.72 -3.14 -5.08
C THR A 16 -13.55 -2.87 -4.14
N ALA A 17 -13.44 -3.63 -3.05
CA ALA A 17 -12.31 -3.51 -2.12
C ALA A 17 -11.00 -3.89 -2.81
N TYR A 18 -10.99 -5.01 -3.54
CA TYR A 18 -9.84 -5.52 -4.26
C TYR A 18 -9.35 -4.55 -5.34
N ASP A 19 -10.27 -4.02 -6.16
CA ASP A 19 -9.92 -3.06 -7.22
C ASP A 19 -9.31 -1.79 -6.61
N GLN A 20 -9.80 -1.29 -5.47
CA GLN A 20 -9.19 -0.15 -4.78
C GLN A 20 -7.81 -0.49 -4.17
N TRP A 21 -7.64 -1.71 -3.64
CA TRP A 21 -6.40 -2.18 -3.02
C TRP A 21 -5.25 -2.33 -4.02
N THR A 22 -5.56 -2.64 -5.28
CA THR A 22 -4.55 -2.74 -6.35
C THR A 22 -4.15 -1.40 -6.95
N GLN A 23 -4.85 -0.30 -6.62
CA GLN A 23 -4.48 1.06 -7.01
C GLN A 23 -3.48 1.66 -6.01
N PHE A 24 -2.23 1.19 -6.03
CA PHE A 24 -1.22 1.55 -5.03
C PHE A 24 -1.00 3.06 -4.86
N GLU A 25 -1.05 3.84 -5.94
CA GLU A 25 -0.89 5.30 -5.88
C GLU A 25 -2.02 6.03 -5.12
N CYS A 26 -3.15 5.36 -4.87
CA CYS A 26 -4.24 5.90 -4.06
C CYS A 26 -4.02 5.72 -2.55
N PHE A 27 -3.07 4.90 -2.10
CA PHE A 27 -2.86 4.59 -0.68
C PHE A 27 -2.66 5.82 0.22
N PRO A 28 -1.94 6.88 -0.20
CA PRO A 28 -1.82 8.10 0.59
C PRO A 28 -3.17 8.76 0.95
N ARG A 29 -4.25 8.47 0.22
CA ARG A 29 -5.58 9.03 0.48
C ARG A 29 -6.26 8.44 1.71
N PHE A 30 -5.93 7.20 2.09
CA PHE A 30 -6.62 6.47 3.16
C PHE A 30 -5.69 5.81 4.18
N MET A 31 -4.38 5.76 3.94
CA MET A 31 -3.38 5.31 4.91
C MET A 31 -2.44 6.46 5.28
N THR A 32 -2.63 7.05 6.46
CA THR A 32 -1.88 8.24 6.91
C THR A 32 -0.37 8.05 6.95
N THR A 33 0.11 6.82 7.20
CA THR A 33 1.54 6.50 7.23
C THR A 33 2.17 6.44 5.83
N VAL A 34 1.37 6.22 4.78
CA VAL A 34 1.85 6.21 3.39
C VAL A 34 1.85 7.64 2.86
N LYS A 35 3.02 8.12 2.43
CA LYS A 35 3.20 9.50 1.94
C LYS A 35 3.17 9.60 0.43
N ARG A 36 3.74 8.60 -0.25
CA ARG A 36 3.76 8.52 -1.72
C ARG A 36 3.94 7.07 -2.12
N VAL A 37 3.27 6.70 -3.21
CA VAL A 37 3.56 5.46 -3.93
C VAL A 37 3.64 5.81 -5.41
N GLU A 38 4.64 5.26 -6.10
CA GLU A 38 4.84 5.43 -7.54
C GLU A 38 5.05 4.08 -8.19
N GLN A 39 4.31 3.78 -9.26
CA GLN A 39 4.57 2.59 -10.06
C GLN A 39 5.63 2.89 -11.13
N VAL A 40 6.84 2.39 -10.92
CA VAL A 40 8.00 2.67 -11.79
C VAL A 40 8.17 1.63 -12.90
N ARG A 41 7.58 0.44 -12.74
CA ARG A 41 7.50 -0.65 -13.73
C ARG A 41 6.21 -1.45 -13.50
N PRO A 42 5.78 -2.33 -14.43
CA PRO A 42 4.54 -3.09 -14.29
C PRO A 42 4.36 -3.80 -12.94
N ALA A 43 5.43 -4.40 -12.39
CA ALA A 43 5.40 -5.10 -11.10
C ALA A 43 6.27 -4.43 -10.01
N VAL A 44 6.75 -3.20 -10.21
CA VAL A 44 7.65 -2.55 -9.23
C VAL A 44 7.10 -1.20 -8.82
N THR A 45 6.95 -1.01 -7.51
CA THR A 45 6.49 0.24 -6.90
C THR A 45 7.53 0.80 -5.94
N LEU A 46 7.68 2.12 -5.90
CA LEU A 46 8.47 2.84 -4.91
C LEU A 46 7.54 3.40 -3.84
N TRP A 47 7.81 3.08 -2.58
CA TRP A 47 7.02 3.51 -1.43
C TRP A 47 7.81 4.51 -0.59
N VAL A 48 7.13 5.58 -0.20
CA VAL A 48 7.58 6.52 0.84
C VAL A 48 6.60 6.43 2.00
N VAL A 49 7.06 5.97 3.14
CA VAL A 49 6.26 5.87 4.37
C VAL A 49 6.87 6.76 5.46
N GLY A 50 6.02 7.27 6.34
CA GLY A 50 6.49 8.05 7.48
C GLY A 50 5.44 8.32 8.54
N LEU A 51 5.91 8.39 9.78
CA LEU A 51 5.12 8.69 10.97
C LEU A 51 5.97 9.50 11.96
N GLY A 52 5.56 10.73 12.24
CA GLY A 52 6.38 11.66 13.04
C GLY A 52 7.76 11.89 12.41
N PRO A 53 8.87 11.74 13.15
CA PRO A 53 10.22 11.92 12.61
C PRO A 53 10.70 10.76 11.73
N LEU A 54 9.97 9.63 11.71
CA LEU A 54 10.35 8.46 10.92
C LEU A 54 9.96 8.67 9.46
N ARG A 55 10.92 8.45 8.57
CA ARG A 55 10.70 8.37 7.12
C ARG A 55 11.51 7.22 6.54
N ARG A 56 10.90 6.42 5.68
CA ARG A 56 11.57 5.32 4.96
C ARG A 56 11.12 5.32 3.51
N GLU A 57 12.05 4.97 2.65
CA GLU A 57 11.84 4.83 1.21
C GLU A 57 12.34 3.46 0.79
N PHE A 58 11.53 2.71 0.04
CA PHE A 58 11.88 1.37 -0.39
C PHE A 58 11.12 0.97 -1.66
N ALA A 59 11.76 0.14 -2.48
CA ALA A 59 11.11 -0.49 -3.63
C ALA A 59 10.48 -1.81 -3.21
N THR A 60 9.34 -2.14 -3.81
CA THR A 60 8.67 -3.43 -3.65
C THR A 60 8.36 -4.02 -5.01
N GLU A 61 8.42 -5.34 -5.08
CA GLU A 61 7.97 -6.12 -6.23
C GLU A 61 6.63 -6.77 -5.91
N ILE A 62 5.70 -6.66 -6.85
CA ILE A 62 4.38 -7.28 -6.79
C ILE A 62 4.55 -8.73 -7.25
N VAL A 63 4.27 -9.67 -6.35
CA VAL A 63 4.41 -11.11 -6.63
C VAL A 63 3.10 -11.73 -7.14
N ASP A 64 1.96 -11.25 -6.64
CA ASP A 64 0.63 -11.75 -7.00
C ASP A 64 -0.43 -10.65 -6.88
N GLN A 65 -1.46 -10.72 -7.74
CA GLN A 65 -2.64 -9.86 -7.76
C GLN A 65 -3.86 -10.70 -8.12
#